data_AF-A0A9E1K7M9-F1
#
_entry.id   AF-A0A9E1K7M9-F1
#
_cell.length_a   1.000
_cell.length_b   1.000
_cell.length_c   1.000
_cell.angle_alpha   90.00
_cell.angle_beta   90.00
_cell.angle_gamma   90.00
#
_symmetry.space_group_name_H-M   'P 1'
#
loop_
_entity.id
_entity.type
_entity.pdbx_description
1 polymer ?
#
loop_
_entity_poly.entity_id
_entity_poly.type
_entity_poly.pdbx_seq_one_letter_code
_entity_poly.pdbx_strand_id
1 'polypeptide(L)' 'PYLQTGISFLSGLGSIGYGLFWFLAGFMAPSMGSTDTAKETLGLLAQVSTGSFIVSVVGLFCILGYKVCFQKPN' A
#
# COMPACT_ATOMS: atom_id res chain seq x y z
N PRO A 1 7.10 4.43 -19.64
CA PRO A 1 6.42 5.58 -18.98
C PRO A 1 5.12 5.18 -18.27
N TYR A 2 4.13 4.61 -18.96
CA TYR A 2 2.83 4.28 -18.37
C TYR A 2 2.88 3.29 -17.19
N LEU A 3 3.69 2.24 -17.29
CA LEU A 3 3.89 1.27 -16.19
C LEU A 3 4.51 1.89 -14.93
N GLN A 4 5.48 2.79 -15.11
CA GLN A 4 6.12 3.50 -14.00
C GLN A 4 5.12 4.44 -13.30
N THR A 5 4.30 5.17 -14.06
CA THR A 5 3.25 6.02 -13.52
C THR A 5 2.21 5.21 -12.73
N GLY A 6 1.81 4.05 -13.25
CA GLY A 6 0.87 3.15 -12.55
C GLY A 6 1.42 2.64 -11.22
N ILE A 7 2.68 2.21 -11.20
CA ILE A 7 3.36 1.75 -9.98
C ILE A 7 3.51 2.88 -8.97
N SER A 8 3.93 4.07 -9.40
CA SER A 8 4.02 5.24 -8.52
C SER A 8 2.66 5.65 -7.95
N PHE A 9 1.61 5.58 -8.75
CA PHE A 9 0.27 5.94 -8.32
C PHE A 9 -0.30 4.93 -7.31
N LEU A 10 -0.20 3.64 -7.59
CA LEU A 10 -0.69 2.58 -6.71
C LEU A 10 0.11 2.47 -5.40
N SER A 11 1.43 2.73 -5.44
CA SER A 11 2.26 2.77 -4.24
C SER A 11 1.98 4.02 -3.40
N GLY A 12 1.72 5.17 -4.02
CA GLY A 12 1.28 6.39 -3.34
C GLY A 12 -0.10 6.23 -2.70
N LEU A 13 -1.06 5.64 -3.42
CA LEU A 13 -2.37 5.30 -2.86
C LEU A 13 -2.27 4.32 -1.69
N GLY A 14 -1.40 3.31 -1.81
CA GLY A 14 -1.13 2.36 -0.75
C GLY A 14 -0.52 3.01 0.49
N SER A 15 0.46 3.91 0.34
CA SER A 15 1.08 4.57 1.50
C SER A 15 0.14 5.56 2.19
N ILE A 16 -0.66 6.30 1.42
CA ILE A 16 -1.65 7.24 1.93
C ILE A 16 -2.78 6.50 2.65
N GLY A 17 -3.31 5.42 2.06
CA GLY A 17 -4.40 4.65 2.66
C GLY A 17 -4.04 4.03 4.01
N TYR A 18 -2.80 3.58 4.18
CA TYR A 18 -2.36 2.95 5.43
C TYR A 18 -2.11 4.01 6.51
N GLY A 19 -1.61 5.20 6.12
CA GLY A 19 -1.56 6.35 7.00
C GLY A 19 -2.95 6.82 7.46
N LEU A 20 -3.92 6.86 6.54
CA LEU A 20 -5.33 7.19 6.83
C LEU A 20 -5.98 6.17 7.76
N PHE A 21 -5.70 4.88 7.58
CA PHE A 21 -6.14 3.82 8.49
C PHE A 21 -5.68 4.11 9.92
N TRP A 22 -4.39 4.41 10.13
CA TRP A 22 -3.86 4.70 11.46
C TRP A 22 -4.40 6.01 12.05
N PHE A 23 -4.56 7.03 11.22
CA PHE A 23 -5.15 8.30 11.61
C PHE A 23 -6.58 8.10 12.13
N LEU A 24 -7.43 7.44 11.34
CA LEU A 24 -8.82 7.16 11.69
C LEU A 24 -8.93 6.22 12.90
N ALA A 25 -8.09 5.18 12.97
CA ALA A 25 -8.05 4.28 14.12
C ALA A 25 -7.69 5.02 15.41
N GLY A 26 -6.79 6.01 15.34
CA GLY A 26 -6.43 6.85 16.47
C GLY A 26 -7.57 7.73 16.98
N PHE A 27 -8.40 8.27 16.08
CA PHE A 27 -9.62 9.02 16.48
C PHE A 27 -10.72 8.13 17.02
N MET A 28 -10.79 6.87 16.57
CA MET A 28 -11.84 5.93 16.94
C MET A 28 -11.51 5.10 18.19
N ALA A 29 -10.22 4.99 18.55
CA ALA A 29 -9.78 4.28 19.75
C ALA A 29 -10.38 4.82 21.08
N PRO A 30 -10.49 6.14 21.32
CA PRO A 30 -11.11 6.67 22.53
C PRO A 30 -12.61 6.38 22.63
N SER A 31 -13.34 6.41 21.51
CA SER A 31 -14.79 6.17 21.50
C SER A 31 -15.13 4.69 21.61
N MET A 32 -14.26 3.80 21.13
CA MET A 32 -14.42 2.35 21.22
C MET A 32 -13.74 1.72 22.44
N GLY A 33 -13.00 2.50 23.23
CA GLY A 33 -12.31 2.05 24.45
C GLY A 33 -11.10 1.14 24.21
N SER A 34 -10.81 0.78 22.95
CA SER A 34 -9.62 0.02 22.56
C SER A 34 -9.23 0.32 21.11
N THR A 35 -7.92 0.29 20.87
CA THR A 35 -7.34 0.46 19.54
C THR A 35 -7.59 -0.78 18.66
N ASP A 36 -7.74 -1.97 19.25
CA ASP A 36 -7.96 -3.20 18.49
C ASP A 36 -9.35 -3.22 17.83
N THR A 37 -10.39 -2.80 18.54
CA THR A 37 -11.75 -2.66 17.99
C THR A 37 -11.81 -1.59 16.90
N ALA A 38 -11.06 -0.49 17.05
CA ALA A 38 -10.96 0.55 16.03
C ALA A 38 -10.31 0.04 14.74
N LYS A 39 -9.26 -0.79 14.87
CA LYS A 39 -8.57 -1.40 13.73
C LYS A 39 -9.44 -2.44 13.03
N GLU A 40 -10.23 -3.20 13.78
CA GLU A 40 -11.14 -4.21 13.23
C GLU A 40 -12.23 -3.55 12.38
N THR A 41 -12.76 -2.42 12.85
CA THR A 41 -13.74 -1.60 12.11
C THR A 41 -13.16 -1.03 10.80
N LEU A 42 -11.87 -0.66 10.82
CA LEU A 42 -11.16 -0.13 9.65
C LEU A 42 -10.37 -1.19 8.88
N GLY A 43 -10.58 -2.47 9.17
CA GLY A 43 -9.78 -3.58 8.64
C GLY A 43 -9.86 -3.68 7.12
N LEU A 44 -11.02 -3.41 6.53
CA LEU A 44 -11.18 -3.36 5.07
C LEU A 44 -10.35 -2.24 4.42
N LEU A 45 -10.26 -1.07 5.07
CA LEU A 45 -9.45 0.05 4.57
C LEU A 45 -7.97 -0.29 4.61
N ALA A 46 -7.50 -0.93 5.70
CA ALA A 46 -6.15 -1.43 5.81
C ALA A 46 -5.84 -2.46 4.71
N GLN A 47 -6.72 -3.44 4.52
CA GLN A 47 -6.52 -4.50 3.52
C GLN A 47 -6.43 -3.96 2.09
N VAL A 48 -7.35 -3.07 1.70
CA VAL A 48 -7.36 -2.48 0.35
C VAL A 48 -6.09 -1.65 0.11
N SER A 49 -5.71 -0.85 1.11
CA SER A 49 -4.52 0.00 1.03
C SER A 49 -3.23 -0.81 0.97
N THR A 50 -3.06 -1.78 1.87
CA THR A 50 -1.90 -2.68 1.87
C THR A 50 -1.85 -3.51 0.59
N GLY A 51 -3.00 -3.97 0.08
CA GLY A 51 -3.09 -4.69 -1.19
C GLY A 51 -2.60 -3.84 -2.37
N SER A 52 -3.04 -2.58 -2.48
CA SER A 52 -2.57 -1.66 -3.51
C SER A 52 -1.05 -1.44 -3.45
N PHE A 53 -0.50 -1.33 -2.25
CA PHE A 53 0.94 -1.17 -2.06
C PHE A 53 1.71 -2.43 -2.49
N ILE A 54 1.27 -3.61 -2.06
CA ILE A 54 1.91 -4.89 -2.39
C ILE A 54 1.92 -5.12 -3.91
N VAL A 55 0.80 -4.89 -4.60
CA VAL A 55 0.71 -5.05 -6.06
C VAL A 55 1.73 -4.15 -6.77
N SER A 56 1.91 -2.93 -6.28
CA SER A 56 2.89 -1.98 -6.82
C SER A 56 4.32 -2.44 -6.62
N VAL A 57 4.65 -2.90 -5.42
CA VAL A 57 5.99 -3.37 -5.06
C VAL A 57 6.34 -4.63 -5.85
N VAL A 58 5.43 -5.61 -5.91
CA VAL A 58 5.63 -6.82 -6.71
C VAL A 58 5.82 -6.46 -8.19
N GLY A 59 4.98 -5.57 -8.73
CA GLY A 59 5.13 -5.09 -10.11
C GLY A 59 6.48 -4.44 -10.37
N LEU A 60 6.96 -3.59 -9.46
CA LEU A 60 8.26 -2.94 -9.56
C LEU A 60 9.41 -3.95 -9.53
N PHE A 61 9.40 -4.87 -8.56
CA PHE A 61 10.45 -5.88 -8.42
C PHE A 61 10.49 -6.86 -9.60
N CYS A 62 9.34 -7.27 -10.13
CA CYS A 62 9.28 -8.11 -11.32
C CYS A 62 9.88 -7.40 -12.55
N ILE A 63 9.55 -6.12 -12.77
CA ILE A 63 10.08 -5.34 -13.90
C ILE A 63 11.59 -5.09 -13.72
N LEU A 64 12.02 -4.75 -12.51
CA LEU A 64 13.43 -4.54 -12.20
C LEU A 64 14.23 -5.83 -12.38
N GLY A 65 13.74 -6.95 -11.85
CA GLY A 65 14.35 -8.27 -11.99
C GLY A 65 14.42 -8.70 -13.46
N TYR A 66 13.35 -8.47 -14.22
CA TYR A 66 13.35 -8.72 -15.67
C TYR A 66 14.42 -7.88 -16.38
N LYS A 67 14.53 -6.59 -16.05
CA LYS A 67 15.59 -5.74 -16.61
C LYS A 67 16.98 -6.24 -16.25
N VAL A 68 17.25 -6.55 -14.99
CA VAL A 68 18.60 -6.95 -14.54
C VAL A 68 19.00 -8.32 -15.11
N CYS A 69 18.07 -9.26 -15.20
CA CYS A 69 18.36 -10.62 -15.67
C CYS A 69 18.37 -10.76 -17.19
N PHE A 70 17.53 -10.00 -17.91
CA PHE A 70 17.32 -10.19 -19.36
C PHE A 70 17.70 -8.99 -20.23
N GLN A 71 17.77 -7.77 -19.70
CA GLN A 71 18.37 -6.65 -20.43
C GLN A 71 19.86 -6.59 -20.11
N LYS A 72 20.69 -7.00 -21.08
CA LYS A 72 22.13 -6.72 -21.06
C LYS A 72 22.34 -5.21 -20.87
N PRO A 73 23.24 -4.77 -19.96
CA PRO A 73 23.69 -3.38 -19.96
C PRO A 73 24.40 -3.15 -21.30
N ASN A 74 23.81 -2.30 -22.15
CA ASN A 74 24.50 -1.77 -23.33
C ASN A 74 25.59 -0.81 -22.88
#